data_AF-A0A6P2EF59-F1
#
_entry.id   AF-A0A6P2EF59-F1
#
_cell.length_a   1.000
_cell.length_b   1.000
_cell.length_c   1.000
_cell.angle_alpha   90.00
_cell.angle_beta   90.00
_cell.angle_gamma   90.00
#
_symmetry.space_group_name_H-M   'P 1'
#
loop_
_entity.id
_entity.type
_entity.pdbx_description
1 polymer ?
#
loop_
_entity_poly.entity_id
_entity_poly.type
_entity_poly.pdbx_seq_one_letter_code
_entity_poly.pdbx_strand_id
1 'polypeptide(L)'
;MWNDVEVKIDLLNFSHVAKAAAQLIQEAGSEPLIIGVSGNWGAGKSSLVKRVAPQVGEGTQYALGEGTEAPRHDGRRSGQGGHHV
;
A
#
# COMPACT_ATOMS: atom_id res chain seq x y z
N MET A 1 25.05 -0.18 -0.84
CA MET A 1 23.61 -0.12 -1.16
C MET A 1 23.21 1.34 -1.11
N TRP A 2 22.95 1.96 -2.26
CA TRP A 2 22.69 3.41 -2.33
C TRP A 2 21.32 3.69 -1.73
N ASN A 3 21.27 4.61 -0.77
CA ASN A 3 20.03 5.01 -0.11
C ASN A 3 19.09 5.65 -1.15
N ASP A 4 17.81 5.26 -1.17
CA ASP A 4 16.78 5.96 -1.94
C ASP A 4 16.57 7.32 -1.25
N VAL A 5 17.30 8.35 -1.71
CA VAL A 5 17.23 9.69 -1.13
C VAL A 5 15.98 10.36 -1.70
N GLU A 6 14.91 10.29 -0.92
CA GLU A 6 13.62 10.82 -1.35
C GLU A 6 13.65 12.34 -1.49
N VAL A 7 13.27 12.80 -2.68
CA VAL A 7 13.15 14.23 -2.97
C VAL A 7 11.84 14.73 -2.36
N LYS A 8 11.96 15.52 -1.28
CA LYS A 8 10.84 16.20 -0.60
C LYS A 8 10.16 17.24 -1.49
N ILE A 9 10.89 17.75 -2.47
CA ILE A 9 10.42 18.75 -3.44
C ILE A 9 9.96 18.03 -4.70
N ASP A 10 8.75 18.33 -5.15
CA ASP A 10 8.23 17.81 -6.40
C ASP A 10 8.81 18.56 -7.59
N LEU A 11 9.88 18.03 -8.19
CA LEU A 11 10.55 18.64 -9.36
C LEU A 11 9.91 18.21 -10.69
N LEU A 12 9.09 17.16 -10.69
CA LEU A 12 8.52 16.55 -11.90
C LEU A 12 6.99 16.67 -11.97
N ASN A 13 6.41 17.54 -11.14
CA ASN A 13 4.97 17.77 -11.08
C ASN A 13 4.14 16.50 -10.81
N PHE A 14 4.69 15.54 -10.05
CA PHE A 14 3.97 14.36 -9.61
C PHE A 14 2.72 14.67 -8.79
N SER A 15 2.64 15.86 -8.18
CA SER A 15 1.46 16.33 -7.46
C SER A 15 0.23 16.43 -8.34
N HIS A 16 0.37 16.76 -9.63
CA HIS A 16 -0.76 16.79 -10.57
C HIS A 16 -1.31 15.39 -10.84
N VAL A 17 -0.43 14.42 -11.09
CA VAL A 17 -0.81 13.02 -11.30
C VAL A 17 -1.38 12.42 -10.01
N ALA A 18 -0.78 12.73 -8.86
CA ALA A 18 -1.25 12.28 -7.55
C ALA A 18 -2.66 12.81 -7.25
N LYS A 19 -2.94 14.08 -7.58
CA LYS A 19 -4.28 14.67 -7.44
C LYS A 19 -5.30 13.97 -8.32
N ALA A 20 -4.96 13.67 -9.57
CA ALA A 20 -5.85 12.91 -10.46
C ALA A 20 -6.14 11.50 -9.92
N ALA A 21 -5.11 10.79 -9.44
CA ALA A 21 -5.30 9.49 -8.81
C ALA A 21 -6.18 9.57 -7.55
N ALA A 22 -6.00 10.61 -6.73
CA ALA A 22 -6.81 10.84 -5.54
C ALA A 22 -8.27 11.19 -5.87
N GLN A 23 -8.54 11.88 -6.97
CA GLN A 23 -9.90 12.13 -7.46
C GLN A 23 -10.57 10.82 -7.87
N LEU A 24 -9.88 9.96 -8.63
CA LEU A 24 -10.40 8.65 -9.00
C LEU A 24 -10.72 7.77 -7.78
N ILE A 25 -9.86 7.81 -6.74
CA ILE A 25 -10.10 7.11 -5.47
C ILE A 25 -11.36 7.63 -4.78
N GLN A 26 -11.54 8.95 -4.72
CA GLN A 26 -12.72 9.56 -4.09
C GLN A 26 -14.00 9.25 -4.88
N GLU A 27 -13.93 9.28 -6.21
CA GLU A 27 -15.05 8.98 -7.10
C GLU A 27 -15.47 7.51 -7.08
N ALA A 28 -14.52 6.58 -6.88
CA ALA A 28 -14.82 5.15 -6.74
C ALA A 28 -15.69 4.85 -5.51
N GLY A 29 -15.61 5.67 -4.45
CA GLY A 29 -16.45 5.53 -3.26
C GLY A 29 -16.31 4.15 -2.62
N SER A 30 -17.34 3.31 -2.74
CA SER A 30 -17.37 1.94 -2.20
C SER A 30 -17.03 0.86 -3.24
N GLU A 31 -16.80 1.23 -4.49
CA GLU A 31 -16.45 0.29 -5.55
C GLU A 31 -14.97 -0.10 -5.49
N PRO A 32 -14.63 -1.38 -5.73
CA PRO A 32 -13.24 -1.81 -5.76
C PRO A 32 -12.49 -1.18 -6.95
N LEU A 33 -11.43 -0.43 -6.67
CA LEU A 33 -10.56 0.23 -7.65
C LEU A 33 -9.10 -0.24 -7.50
N ILE A 34 -8.47 -0.57 -8.63
CA ILE A 34 -7.04 -0.88 -8.71
C ILE A 34 -6.35 0.17 -9.57
N ILE A 35 -5.30 0.81 -9.05
CA ILE A 35 -4.44 1.74 -9.79
C ILE A 35 -3.03 1.16 -9.86
N GLY A 36 -2.57 0.86 -11.08
CA GLY A 36 -1.20 0.40 -11.33
C GLY A 36 -0.23 1.56 -11.60
N VAL A 37 0.98 1.49 -11.04
CA VAL A 37 2.06 2.45 -11.32
C VAL A 37 3.24 1.72 -11.98
N SER A 38 3.54 2.08 -13.23
CA SER A 38 4.60 1.44 -14.04
C SER A 38 5.58 2.48 -14.60
N GLY A 39 6.78 2.05 -14.98
CA GLY A 39 7.83 2.92 -15.53
C GLY A 39 9.25 2.47 -15.17
N ASN A 40 10.25 3.06 -15.84
CA ASN A 40 11.67 2.73 -15.70
C ASN A 40 12.17 2.82 -14.24
N TRP A 41 13.32 2.19 -13.97
CA TRP A 41 14.01 2.36 -12.69
C TRP A 41 14.41 3.83 -12.49
N GLY A 42 14.24 4.34 -11.27
CA GLY A 42 14.47 5.77 -10.96
C GLY A 42 13.39 6.75 -11.43
N ALA A 43 12.32 6.30 -12.09
CA ALA A 43 11.27 7.19 -12.61
C ALA A 43 10.34 7.83 -11.54
N GLY A 44 10.61 7.64 -10.25
CA GLY A 44 9.82 8.25 -9.18
C GLY A 44 8.48 7.56 -8.84
N LYS A 45 8.31 6.28 -9.20
CA LYS A 45 7.08 5.50 -8.91
C LYS A 45 6.70 5.50 -7.43
N SER A 46 7.66 5.16 -6.55
CA SER A 46 7.45 5.17 -5.10
C SER A 46 7.11 6.58 -4.58
N SER A 47 7.76 7.60 -5.16
CA SER A 47 7.53 9.01 -4.85
C SER A 47 6.14 9.49 -5.26
N LEU A 48 5.59 8.97 -6.36
CA LEU A 48 4.22 9.24 -6.80
C LEU A 48 3.21 8.61 -5.84
N VAL A 49 3.36 7.32 -5.51
CA VAL A 49 2.46 6.61 -4.60
C VAL A 49 2.37 7.31 -3.23
N LYS A 50 3.52 7.72 -2.67
CA LYS A 50 3.57 8.46 -1.39
C LYS A 50 2.88 9.82 -1.44
N ARG A 51 2.82 10.45 -2.62
CA ARG A 51 2.14 11.74 -2.81
C ARG A 51 0.63 11.60 -3.00
N VAL A 52 0.11 10.40 -3.31
CA VAL A 52 -1.35 10.19 -3.43
C VAL A 52 -2.04 10.29 -2.07
N ALA A 53 -1.47 9.68 -1.02
CA ALA A 53 -2.06 9.63 0.32
C ALA A 53 -2.50 11.01 0.86
N PRO A 54 -1.64 12.06 0.90
CA PRO A 54 -2.06 13.38 1.40
C PRO A 54 -3.14 14.06 0.54
N GLN A 55 -3.39 13.61 -0.69
CA GLN A 55 -4.41 14.20 -1.58
C GLN A 55 -5.81 13.61 -1.36
N VAL A 56 -5.94 12.48 -0.67
CA VAL A 56 -7.21 11.78 -0.41
C VAL A 56 -7.87 12.22 0.92
N GLY A 57 -7.15 12.98 1.76
CA GLY A 57 -7.62 13.45 3.08
C GLY A 57 -7.00 12.65 4.25
N GLU A 58 -6.90 13.27 5.43
CA GLU A 58 -6.14 12.80 6.62
C GLU A 58 -6.54 11.43 7.21
N GLY A 59 -7.54 10.73 6.64
CA GLY A 59 -8.07 9.48 7.17
C GLY A 59 -7.33 8.20 6.76
N THR A 60 -6.44 8.24 5.77
CA THR A 60 -5.77 7.02 5.28
C THR A 60 -4.37 6.89 5.86
N GLN A 61 -4.28 6.55 7.15
CA GLN A 61 -3.07 5.90 7.65
C GLN A 61 -2.99 4.53 6.99
N TYR A 62 -2.12 4.39 5.99
CA TYR A 62 -1.72 3.07 5.54
C TYR A 62 -0.98 2.41 6.69
N ALA A 63 -1.58 1.35 7.23
CA ALA A 63 -0.87 0.27 7.90
C ALA A 63 0.10 -0.35 6.89
N LEU A 64 1.21 0.33 6.62
CA LEU A 64 2.40 -0.30 6.08
C LEU A 64 2.99 -1.09 7.24
N GLY A 65 2.39 -2.25 7.50
CA GLY A 65 2.88 -3.19 8.48
C GLY A 65 4.30 -3.57 8.10
N GLU A 66 5.26 -3.12 8.90
CA GLU A 66 6.56 -3.75 8.90
C GLU A 66 6.35 -5.20 9.34
N GLY A 67 6.53 -6.13 8.40
CA GLY A 67 6.71 -7.56 8.62
C GLY A 67 5.79 -8.21 9.65
N THR A 68 4.51 -8.45 9.31
CA THR A 68 3.81 -9.58 9.93
C THR A 68 4.08 -10.82 9.08
N GLU A 69 5.04 -11.64 9.49
CA GLU A 69 5.21 -12.99 8.93
C GLU A 69 3.87 -13.74 9.03
N ALA A 70 3.43 -14.29 7.90
CA ALA A 70 2.25 -15.15 7.85
C ALA A 70 2.44 -16.34 8.80
N PRO A 71 1.40 -16.80 9.53
CA PRO A 71 1.51 -17.94 10.40
C PRO A 71 1.90 -19.17 9.56
N ARG A 72 3.09 -19.70 9.79
CA ARG A 72 3.50 -20.98 9.19
C ARG A 72 2.63 -22.04 9.83
N HIS A 73 1.78 -22.68 9.02
CA HIS A 73 0.92 -23.76 9.46
C HIS A 73 1.82 -24.94 9.88
N ASP A 74 2.14 -25.04 11.17
CA ASP A 74 2.83 -26.20 11.71
C ASP A 74 1.82 -27.37 11.72
N GLY A 75 2.24 -28.47 11.10
CA GLY A 75 1.43 -29.66 10.96
C GLY A 75 1.53 -30.55 12.19
N ARG A 76 0.94 -30.15 13.33
CA ARG A 76 0.65 -31.07 14.42
C ARG A 76 -0.83 -31.45 14.47
N ARG A 77 -1.15 -32.59 13.84
CA ARG A 77 -2.27 -33.43 14.31
C ARG A 77 -1.87 -34.11 15.61
N SER A 78 -2.50 -33.70 16.70
CA SER A 78 -2.73 -34.50 17.91
C SER A 78 -4.19 -34.27 18.27
N GLY A 79 -5.11 -35.23 18.24
CA GLY A 79 -5.02 -36.52 18.90
C GLY A 79 -5.85 -36.43 20.19
N GLN A 80 -7.03 -37.08 20.18
CA GLN A 80 -7.87 -37.48 21.32
C GLN A 80 -8.73 -36.43 22.06
N GLY A 81 -10.03 -36.76 22.10
CA GLY A 81 -11.06 -36.29 23.02
C GLY A 81 -12.39 -36.80 22.46
N GLY A 82 -12.99 -37.90 22.91
CA GLY A 82 -13.22 -38.31 24.29
C GLY A 82 -14.71 -38.09 24.57
N HIS A 83 -15.48 -39.20 24.59
CA HIS A 83 -16.91 -39.25 24.86
C HIS A 83 -17.36 -38.37 26.03
N HIS A 84 -18.52 -37.73 25.90
CA HIS A 84 -19.49 -37.68 27.00
C HIS A 84 -20.92 -37.71 26.43
N VAL A 85 -21.72 -38.58 27.07
CA VAL A 85 -23.17 -38.82 26.98
C VAL A 85 -24.00 -37.57 27.21
#